data_AF-A0A8J4Z0Q3-F1
#
_entry.id   AF-A0A8J4Z0Q3-F1
#
_cell.length_a   1.000
_cell.length_b   1.000
_cell.length_c   1.000
_cell.angle_alpha   90.00
_cell.angle_beta   90.00
_cell.angle_gamma   90.00
#
_symmetry.space_group_name_H-M   'P 1'
#
loop_
_entity.id
_entity.type
_entity.pdbx_description
1 polymer ?
#
loop_
_entity_poly.entity_id
_entity_poly.type
_entity_poly.pdbx_seq_one_letter_code
_entity_poly.pdbx_strand_id
1 'polypeptide(L)'
;MPSYGTSMKCTDPNLLLLKATSQATLLCLDQCLGVLRTQHMSAPHHHPSQPVTSVSGNRLGSSSPSLRARTAPHSPTPGSSQAHPLSSITGQSVASFTSGPSVCQESGEGPGSTNSCSSSLASVNSTTTPPLTLLSRTGNSENESEVSDEEEGVGGEGEPEEVGDGQRSVIMHIISQLRLGMDLTRVTLPTFILERRSLLEMFADFLGHPDYFMRIGDAQSPEERMQEVVKWYLTSIHVGRNGSVAKKPYNPIIGEVFHCSWKVPRDNTLATEGEDAPEGRTDSKKYITIKFSAEQVSHHPPVSAFFFECPEKQLSINAHIWTKSKFMGMSVGVNLVGDITVVLGKVQESYSLAMPSAYARSILTEPWVELGGRVNISSPESGCQAFIIFHTKPFYGGKLHRVTAEVKDSDTATLMRVQGEWDGLMEFSYANGSQEVLDVNDIPMVCAKRVRPLSQQSPNESRRLWLDVSVALARGDVDTATSHKRALEEQQRKDERERAACNLTFPTRLFSSPTPDHWVYNHLPPYAFVSCPPPTPQGQ
;
A
#
# COMPACT_ATOMS: atom_id res chain seq x y z
N MET A 1 -10.61 16.09 51.18
CA MET A 1 -11.83 15.77 50.40
C MET A 1 -12.10 16.93 49.46
N PRO A 2 -12.33 16.71 48.15
CA PRO A 2 -12.93 17.71 47.28
C PRO A 2 -14.44 17.78 47.57
N SER A 3 -14.99 19.00 47.59
CA SER A 3 -16.42 19.25 47.76
C SER A 3 -17.10 19.53 46.40
N TYR A 4 -18.35 19.07 46.29
CA TYR A 4 -19.25 19.17 45.13
C TYR A 4 -19.02 18.19 43.97
N GLY A 5 -20.10 17.48 43.64
CA GLY A 5 -20.15 16.30 42.80
C GLY A 5 -21.00 15.23 43.51
N THR A 6 -21.93 14.59 42.80
CA THR A 6 -22.82 13.58 43.39
C THR A 6 -21.98 12.43 43.95
N SER A 7 -21.96 12.27 45.28
CA SER A 7 -21.08 11.31 45.93
C SER A 7 -21.36 9.89 45.43
N MET A 8 -20.41 9.32 44.68
CA MET A 8 -20.44 7.92 44.26
C MET A 8 -20.43 7.05 45.51
N LYS A 9 -21.61 6.53 45.86
CA LYS A 9 -21.75 5.59 46.98
C LYS A 9 -20.96 4.32 46.63
N CYS A 10 -20.35 3.70 47.62
CA CYS A 10 -19.66 2.41 47.46
C CYS A 10 -20.58 1.26 46.98
N THR A 11 -21.90 1.50 46.96
CA THR A 11 -22.95 0.61 46.45
C THR A 11 -23.42 0.97 45.03
N ASP A 12 -22.75 1.89 44.31
CA ASP A 12 -23.12 2.23 42.94
C ASP A 12 -22.96 0.99 42.02
N PRO A 13 -24.02 0.56 41.30
CA PRO A 13 -23.96 -0.65 40.47
C PRO A 13 -22.89 -0.61 39.39
N ASN A 14 -22.60 0.56 38.80
CA ASN A 14 -21.57 0.70 37.77
C ASN A 14 -20.17 0.62 38.38
N LEU A 15 -19.96 1.21 39.57
CA LEU A 15 -18.69 1.11 40.30
C LEU A 15 -18.42 -0.32 40.79
N LEU A 16 -19.47 -1.02 41.25
CA LEU A 16 -19.40 -2.43 41.63
C LEU A 16 -19.12 -3.33 40.41
N LEU A 17 -19.79 -3.09 39.28
CA LEU A 17 -19.55 -3.82 38.03
C LEU A 17 -18.13 -3.57 37.50
N LEU A 18 -17.65 -2.33 37.52
CA LEU A 18 -16.29 -1.97 37.13
C LEU A 18 -15.25 -2.66 38.03
N LYS A 19 -15.48 -2.69 39.35
CA LYS A 19 -14.61 -3.38 40.31
C LYS A 19 -14.61 -4.90 40.09
N ALA A 20 -15.77 -5.51 39.89
CA ALA A 20 -15.90 -6.94 39.62
C ALA A 20 -15.23 -7.34 38.30
N THR A 21 -15.43 -6.55 37.23
CA THR A 21 -14.81 -6.77 35.92
C THR A 21 -13.29 -6.61 35.98
N SER A 22 -12.80 -5.60 36.71
CA SER A 22 -11.36 -5.39 36.93
C SER A 22 -10.74 -6.56 37.72
N GLN A 23 -11.42 -7.04 38.77
CA GLN A 23 -10.97 -8.19 39.56
C GLN A 23 -10.96 -9.49 38.75
N ALA A 24 -12.00 -9.75 37.95
CA ALA A 24 -12.04 -10.90 37.05
C ALA A 24 -10.92 -10.85 35.99
N THR A 25 -10.61 -9.66 35.47
CA THR A 25 -9.51 -9.45 34.52
C THR A 25 -8.16 -9.78 35.16
N LEU A 26 -7.91 -9.32 36.39
CA LEU A 26 -6.68 -9.62 37.13
C LEU A 26 -6.53 -11.12 37.45
N LEU A 27 -7.62 -11.79 37.84
CA LEU A 27 -7.62 -13.24 38.08
C LEU A 27 -7.34 -14.04 36.80
N CYS A 28 -7.89 -13.61 35.67
CA CYS A 28 -7.61 -14.22 34.36
C CYS A 28 -6.13 -14.05 33.96
N LEU A 29 -5.55 -12.86 34.16
CA LEU A 29 -4.13 -12.61 33.88
C LEU A 29 -3.22 -13.46 34.78
N ASP A 30 -3.53 -13.60 36.07
CA ASP A 30 -2.76 -14.44 36.99
C ASP A 30 -2.83 -15.94 36.62
N GLN A 31 -4.00 -16.43 36.21
CA GLN A 31 -4.15 -17.80 35.68
C GLN A 31 -3.32 -18.03 34.41
N CYS A 32 -3.37 -17.11 33.44
CA CYS A 32 -2.54 -17.18 32.23
C CYS A 32 -1.05 -17.20 32.57
N LEU A 33 -0.62 -16.39 33.54
CA LEU A 33 0.78 -16.30 33.96
C LEU A 33 1.22 -17.57 34.74
N GLY A 34 0.31 -18.21 35.47
CA GLY A 34 0.50 -19.53 36.07
C GLY A 34 0.67 -20.65 35.04
N VAL A 35 -0.14 -20.65 33.97
CA VAL A 35 0.00 -21.62 32.85
C VAL A 35 1.36 -21.47 32.17
N LEU A 36 1.76 -20.23 31.85
CA LEU A 36 3.07 -19.95 31.22
C LEU A 36 4.24 -20.39 32.11
N ARG A 37 4.20 -20.13 33.42
CA ARG A 37 5.22 -20.62 34.38
C ARG A 37 5.29 -22.16 34.43
N THR A 38 4.14 -22.83 34.35
CA THR A 38 4.06 -24.30 34.41
C THR A 38 4.62 -24.94 33.13
N GLN A 39 4.37 -24.33 31.96
CA GLN A 39 4.96 -24.76 30.68
C GLN A 39 6.49 -24.57 30.67
N HIS A 40 7.00 -23.47 31.25
CA HIS A 40 8.44 -23.22 31.32
C HIS A 40 9.19 -24.18 32.26
N MET A 41 8.51 -24.75 33.26
CA MET A 41 9.06 -25.74 34.20
C MET A 41 8.99 -27.20 33.70
N SER A 42 8.38 -27.45 32.54
CA SER A 42 8.19 -28.81 32.00
C SER A 42 8.96 -29.09 30.69
N ALA A 43 9.87 -28.20 30.29
CA ALA A 43 10.83 -28.45 29.23
C ALA A 43 11.99 -29.37 29.73
N PRO A 44 12.22 -30.55 29.13
CA PRO A 44 13.32 -31.42 29.54
C PRO A 44 14.68 -30.88 29.07
N HIS A 45 15.66 -30.83 29.97
CA HIS A 45 17.04 -30.47 29.64
C HIS A 45 17.68 -31.50 28.68
N HIS A 46 18.01 -31.09 27.45
CA HIS A 46 18.92 -31.85 26.59
C HIS A 46 20.38 -31.58 26.96
N HIS A 47 21.11 -32.63 27.36
CA HIS A 47 22.57 -32.61 27.40
C HIS A 47 23.16 -32.78 25.99
N PRO A 48 24.30 -32.13 25.68
CA PRO A 48 24.98 -32.29 24.40
C PRO A 48 25.84 -33.57 24.40
N SER A 49 25.78 -34.34 23.32
CA SER A 49 26.70 -35.46 23.06
C SER A 49 27.38 -35.28 21.70
N GLN A 50 28.64 -35.70 21.62
CA GLN A 50 29.56 -35.46 20.49
C GLN A 50 29.28 -36.37 19.26
N PRO A 51 29.76 -35.99 18.06
CA PRO A 51 29.45 -36.71 16.82
C PRO A 51 30.29 -37.97 16.64
N VAL A 52 29.68 -39.02 16.07
CA VAL A 52 30.37 -40.22 15.56
C VAL A 52 29.83 -40.58 14.17
N THR A 53 30.73 -41.15 13.36
CA THR A 53 30.67 -41.31 11.90
C THR A 53 29.73 -42.40 11.36
N SER A 54 29.33 -42.18 10.11
CA SER A 54 28.72 -43.08 9.11
C SER A 54 29.09 -44.58 9.15
N VAL A 55 28.10 -45.45 8.91
CA VAL A 55 28.21 -46.68 8.09
C VAL A 55 26.86 -46.94 7.36
N SER A 56 26.92 -47.44 6.13
CA SER A 56 25.76 -47.79 5.28
C SER A 56 25.12 -49.15 5.62
N GLY A 57 23.81 -49.31 5.39
CA GLY A 57 23.09 -50.59 5.51
C GLY A 57 21.77 -50.58 4.72
N ASN A 58 21.38 -51.71 4.11
CA ASN A 58 20.39 -51.74 3.03
C ASN A 58 19.23 -52.74 3.31
N ARG A 59 18.03 -52.43 2.78
CA ARG A 59 16.86 -53.30 2.48
C ARG A 59 15.80 -53.69 3.55
N LEU A 60 14.54 -53.38 3.16
CA LEU A 60 13.29 -54.20 3.20
C LEU A 60 12.62 -54.60 4.55
N GLY A 61 11.29 -54.37 4.67
CA GLY A 61 10.43 -55.10 5.63
C GLY A 61 9.11 -54.44 6.08
N SER A 62 8.06 -54.57 5.27
CA SER A 62 6.59 -54.38 5.48
C SER A 62 5.93 -53.96 6.82
N SER A 63 4.72 -53.37 6.61
CA SER A 63 3.43 -53.56 7.34
C SER A 63 3.06 -52.73 8.57
N SER A 64 1.89 -52.08 8.45
CA SER A 64 1.13 -51.31 9.46
C SER A 64 0.44 -52.19 10.52
N PRO A 65 -0.22 -51.59 11.53
CA PRO A 65 -1.68 -51.43 11.39
C PRO A 65 -2.27 -50.13 11.96
N SER A 66 -3.47 -49.78 11.47
CA SER A 66 -4.32 -48.67 11.93
C SER A 66 -5.06 -48.98 13.24
N LEU A 67 -5.52 -47.93 13.95
CA LEU A 67 -6.57 -48.04 14.97
C LEU A 67 -7.81 -47.22 14.59
N ARG A 68 -8.99 -47.83 14.74
CA ARG A 68 -10.31 -47.27 14.38
C ARG A 68 -11.39 -47.81 15.34
N ALA A 69 -12.01 -46.95 16.13
CA ALA A 69 -13.24 -47.18 16.92
C ALA A 69 -13.63 -45.87 17.65
N ARG A 70 -14.89 -45.50 17.92
CA ARG A 70 -16.23 -46.03 17.58
C ARG A 70 -17.26 -44.88 17.74
N THR A 71 -18.49 -45.06 17.27
CA THR A 71 -19.57 -44.04 17.16
C THR A 71 -20.81 -44.29 18.01
N ALA A 72 -21.56 -43.21 18.31
CA ALA A 72 -23.02 -43.16 18.63
C ALA A 72 -23.47 -43.64 20.04
N PRO A 73 -24.66 -43.24 20.59
CA PRO A 73 -25.85 -42.71 19.88
C PRO A 73 -26.73 -41.57 20.51
N HIS A 74 -27.47 -40.90 19.60
CA HIS A 74 -28.85 -40.33 19.65
C HIS A 74 -29.39 -39.30 20.69
N SER A 75 -30.37 -38.53 20.18
CA SER A 75 -31.01 -37.28 20.67
C SER A 75 -32.20 -37.49 21.66
N PRO A 76 -32.85 -36.41 22.20
CA PRO A 76 -33.95 -35.75 21.46
C PRO A 76 -34.14 -34.22 21.69
N THR A 77 -34.95 -33.59 20.82
CA THR A 77 -35.50 -32.22 20.93
C THR A 77 -36.80 -32.16 21.75
N PRO A 78 -37.14 -31.00 22.35
CA PRO A 78 -38.23 -30.14 21.83
C PRO A 78 -37.85 -28.64 21.87
N GLY A 79 -38.62 -27.65 21.42
CA GLY A 79 -39.97 -27.56 20.82
C GLY A 79 -40.33 -26.07 20.62
N SER A 80 -41.22 -25.75 19.68
CA SER A 80 -41.53 -24.40 19.18
C SER A 80 -42.23 -23.43 20.14
N SER A 81 -42.04 -22.12 19.93
CA SER A 81 -43.09 -21.08 20.09
C SER A 81 -42.91 -19.91 19.13
N GLN A 82 -44.03 -19.42 18.57
CA GLN A 82 -44.17 -18.22 17.71
C GLN A 82 -44.25 -16.93 18.61
N ALA A 83 -44.34 -15.67 18.17
CA ALA A 83 -44.68 -15.05 16.88
C ALA A 83 -44.09 -13.61 16.74
N HIS A 84 -44.44 -12.90 15.65
CA HIS A 84 -43.99 -11.55 15.25
C HIS A 84 -44.81 -10.37 15.89
N PRO A 85 -44.94 -9.15 15.29
CA PRO A 85 -44.06 -7.97 15.44
C PRO A 85 -44.82 -6.69 15.88
N LEU A 86 -44.14 -5.51 15.94
CA LEU A 86 -44.60 -4.12 15.61
C LEU A 86 -43.52 -3.11 16.09
N SER A 87 -42.85 -2.31 15.23
CA SER A 87 -43.23 -1.02 14.61
C SER A 87 -43.05 0.26 15.47
N SER A 88 -41.98 1.00 15.18
CA SER A 88 -41.81 2.48 15.18
C SER A 88 -42.85 3.41 15.83
N ILE A 89 -42.39 4.28 16.75
CA ILE A 89 -42.82 5.69 16.91
C ILE A 89 -41.58 6.59 17.13
N THR A 90 -41.68 7.85 16.71
CA THR A 90 -40.61 8.84 16.51
C THR A 90 -40.31 9.77 17.71
N GLY A 91 -39.05 10.22 17.78
CA GLY A 91 -38.69 11.63 18.03
C GLY A 91 -38.42 12.10 19.48
N GLN A 92 -37.20 12.59 19.73
CA GLN A 92 -36.93 14.04 19.88
C GLN A 92 -35.43 14.36 19.99
N SER A 93 -35.09 15.59 19.57
CA SER A 93 -33.74 16.16 19.64
C SER A 93 -33.45 16.75 21.03
N VAL A 94 -32.20 16.67 21.50
CA VAL A 94 -31.71 17.46 22.64
C VAL A 94 -30.30 17.98 22.35
N ALA A 95 -30.07 19.27 22.63
CA ALA A 95 -28.88 20.00 22.18
C ALA A 95 -27.59 19.64 22.94
N SER A 96 -26.45 19.76 22.25
CA SER A 96 -25.12 19.73 22.86
C SER A 96 -24.67 21.13 23.22
N PHE A 97 -24.27 21.35 24.49
CA PHE A 97 -23.81 22.64 24.99
C PHE A 97 -22.36 22.93 24.60
N THR A 98 -22.11 24.13 24.10
CA THR A 98 -20.77 24.68 23.84
C THR A 98 -20.24 25.45 25.05
N SER A 99 -19.04 25.11 25.53
CA SER A 99 -18.30 25.91 26.51
C SER A 99 -17.12 26.61 25.83
N GLY A 100 -17.19 27.92 25.65
CA GLY A 100 -16.07 28.74 25.18
C GLY A 100 -15.18 29.26 26.33
N PRO A 101 -14.03 29.89 26.02
CA PRO A 101 -13.29 30.73 26.95
C PRO A 101 -13.30 32.22 26.58
N SER A 102 -13.10 33.03 27.61
CA SER A 102 -13.29 34.48 27.75
C SER A 102 -12.60 35.43 26.75
N VAL A 103 -13.24 36.59 26.59
CA VAL A 103 -12.67 37.84 26.06
C VAL A 103 -11.76 38.50 27.11
N CYS A 104 -10.64 39.06 26.66
CA CYS A 104 -9.98 40.21 27.31
C CYS A 104 -9.96 41.37 26.30
N GLN A 105 -10.42 42.55 26.72
CA GLN A 105 -10.30 43.78 25.94
C GLN A 105 -8.97 44.47 26.28
N GLU A 106 -8.32 45.05 25.27
CA GLU A 106 -7.63 46.33 25.44
C GLU A 106 -7.64 47.10 24.11
N SER A 107 -7.55 48.43 24.20
CA SER A 107 -7.94 49.37 23.14
C SER A 107 -6.79 50.30 22.74
N GLY A 108 -6.64 50.59 21.44
CA GLY A 108 -5.75 51.68 21.00
C GLY A 108 -5.52 51.79 19.49
N GLU A 109 -6.18 52.77 18.88
CA GLU A 109 -5.73 53.71 17.81
C GLU A 109 -4.69 53.27 16.73
N GLY A 110 -5.01 53.54 15.46
CA GLY A 110 -4.01 53.71 14.38
C GLY A 110 -3.61 55.19 14.20
N PRO A 111 -3.13 55.65 13.01
CA PRO A 111 -2.87 54.90 11.78
C PRO A 111 -1.52 55.22 11.07
N GLY A 112 -1.16 54.36 10.10
CA GLY A 112 -0.53 54.78 8.84
C GLY A 112 0.99 55.06 8.79
N SER A 113 1.69 54.41 7.86
CA SER A 113 2.62 55.08 6.93
C SER A 113 3.03 54.17 5.79
N THR A 114 3.12 54.75 4.60
CA THR A 114 3.69 54.16 3.39
C THR A 114 5.22 54.16 3.46
N ASN A 115 5.89 53.22 2.77
CA ASN A 115 6.97 53.57 1.85
C ASN A 115 7.39 52.40 0.95
N SER A 116 7.27 52.60 -0.35
CA SER A 116 8.03 51.88 -1.37
C SER A 116 9.48 52.36 -1.36
N CYS A 117 10.46 51.47 -1.61
CA CYS A 117 11.77 51.85 -2.15
C CYS A 117 12.35 50.69 -2.95
N SER A 118 12.65 50.94 -4.22
CA SER A 118 13.13 49.94 -5.17
C SER A 118 14.67 49.90 -5.24
N SER A 119 15.19 48.75 -5.68
CA SER A 119 16.38 48.59 -6.53
C SER A 119 17.74 49.18 -6.09
N SER A 120 18.75 48.31 -6.00
CA SER A 120 20.10 48.57 -6.55
C SER A 120 20.77 47.25 -6.92
N LEU A 121 21.29 47.14 -8.15
CA LEU A 121 22.20 46.06 -8.53
C LEU A 121 23.59 46.31 -7.93
N ALA A 122 24.31 45.25 -7.59
CA ALA A 122 25.78 45.26 -7.52
C ALA A 122 26.32 43.91 -8.02
N SER A 123 26.97 43.92 -9.18
CA SER A 123 27.67 42.77 -9.76
C SER A 123 29.12 42.69 -9.27
N VAL A 124 29.63 41.49 -8.98
CA VAL A 124 31.07 41.26 -8.78
C VAL A 124 31.50 39.96 -9.47
N ASN A 125 32.62 40.06 -10.22
CA ASN A 125 33.22 39.06 -11.10
C ASN A 125 34.72 38.96 -10.78
N SER A 126 35.45 37.84 -10.92
CA SER A 126 35.15 36.42 -11.23
C SER A 126 36.32 35.57 -10.70
N THR A 127 36.26 34.23 -10.75
CA THR A 127 37.39 33.34 -11.17
C THR A 127 36.99 31.86 -11.17
N THR A 128 36.68 31.26 -12.34
CA THR A 128 37.52 30.38 -13.19
C THR A 128 37.66 28.90 -12.77
N THR A 129 37.02 28.03 -13.55
CA THR A 129 37.43 26.64 -13.84
C THR A 129 37.29 26.41 -15.36
N PRO A 130 38.12 25.55 -15.99
CA PRO A 130 38.28 25.54 -17.45
C PRO A 130 37.15 24.81 -18.19
N PRO A 131 36.88 25.16 -19.47
CA PRO A 131 35.87 24.49 -20.28
C PRO A 131 36.42 23.22 -20.94
N LEU A 132 35.58 22.19 -21.07
CA LEU A 132 35.76 21.14 -22.08
C LEU A 132 34.74 21.29 -23.20
N THR A 133 35.18 20.96 -24.40
CA THR A 133 34.70 21.58 -25.64
C THR A 133 33.42 20.95 -26.18
N LEU A 134 32.54 21.81 -26.70
CA LEU A 134 31.35 21.42 -27.45
C LEU A 134 31.73 20.62 -28.71
N LEU A 135 31.12 19.45 -28.89
CA LEU A 135 30.90 18.88 -30.23
C LEU A 135 29.41 18.59 -30.41
N SER A 136 28.72 19.58 -30.95
CA SER A 136 27.36 19.41 -31.47
C SER A 136 27.41 18.46 -32.66
N ARG A 137 26.79 17.28 -32.52
CA ARG A 137 26.49 16.41 -33.65
C ARG A 137 24.99 16.18 -33.73
N THR A 138 24.34 16.88 -34.65
CA THR A 138 22.94 16.69 -35.00
C THR A 138 22.74 15.29 -35.57
N GLY A 139 21.81 14.52 -34.98
CA GLY A 139 21.45 13.20 -35.45
C GLY A 139 20.37 12.57 -34.56
N ASN A 140 19.16 12.41 -35.10
CA ASN A 140 18.10 11.66 -34.45
C ASN A 140 18.46 10.17 -34.36
N SER A 141 18.54 9.64 -33.14
CA SER A 141 18.25 8.24 -32.84
C SER A 141 17.91 8.10 -31.36
N GLU A 142 16.63 8.09 -31.03
CA GLU A 142 16.13 7.71 -29.70
C GLU A 142 16.24 6.18 -29.56
N ASN A 143 17.39 5.71 -29.07
CA ASN A 143 17.63 4.30 -28.76
C ASN A 143 17.75 4.16 -27.23
N GLU A 144 16.62 4.17 -26.54
CA GLU A 144 16.53 3.87 -25.10
C GLU A 144 16.52 2.34 -24.90
N SER A 145 17.69 1.77 -24.62
CA SER A 145 17.87 0.33 -24.39
C SER A 145 17.37 -0.07 -22.99
N GLU A 146 16.05 -0.11 -22.79
CA GLU A 146 15.43 -0.61 -21.56
C GLU A 146 15.72 -2.12 -21.34
N VAL A 147 16.10 -2.49 -20.12
CA VAL A 147 16.49 -3.86 -19.73
C VAL A 147 15.39 -4.48 -18.85
N SER A 148 15.32 -5.81 -18.82
CA SER A 148 14.50 -6.59 -17.87
C SER A 148 14.93 -6.30 -16.42
N ASP A 149 13.96 -6.22 -15.50
CA ASP A 149 14.25 -5.89 -14.10
C ASP A 149 15.24 -6.87 -13.43
N GLU A 150 15.22 -8.12 -13.87
CA GLU A 150 15.98 -9.22 -13.26
C GLU A 150 17.49 -9.18 -13.56
N GLU A 151 17.93 -8.47 -14.61
CA GLU A 151 19.35 -8.41 -14.99
C GLU A 151 20.14 -7.35 -14.20
N GLU A 152 19.51 -6.26 -13.74
CA GLU A 152 20.11 -5.33 -12.77
C GLU A 152 19.73 -5.74 -11.33
N GLY A 153 20.39 -6.78 -10.81
CA GLY A 153 20.17 -7.39 -9.47
C GLY A 153 20.36 -6.50 -8.23
N VAL A 154 20.22 -5.18 -8.34
CA VAL A 154 20.15 -4.21 -7.23
C VAL A 154 18.73 -4.12 -6.66
N GLY A 155 17.69 -4.43 -7.46
CA GLY A 155 16.27 -4.40 -7.07
C GLY A 155 15.72 -5.71 -6.50
N GLY A 156 16.23 -6.86 -6.92
CA GLY A 156 15.70 -8.18 -6.54
C GLY A 156 15.75 -8.46 -5.02
N GLU A 157 14.66 -8.98 -4.47
CA GLU A 157 14.54 -9.28 -3.04
C GLU A 157 15.51 -10.38 -2.62
N GLY A 158 16.41 -10.05 -1.68
CA GLY A 158 17.26 -11.05 -1.02
C GLY A 158 16.50 -11.69 0.15
N GLU A 159 16.91 -12.90 0.55
CA GLU A 159 16.32 -13.65 1.66
C GLU A 159 16.16 -12.77 2.92
N PRO A 160 15.07 -12.95 3.69
CA PRO A 160 14.82 -12.14 4.88
C PRO A 160 15.86 -12.43 5.97
N GLU A 161 16.79 -11.51 6.19
CA GLU A 161 17.65 -11.52 7.38
C GLU A 161 16.80 -11.44 8.66
N GLU A 162 17.08 -12.35 9.60
CA GLU A 162 16.36 -12.40 10.87
C GLU A 162 16.70 -11.19 11.75
N VAL A 163 15.67 -10.52 12.30
CA VAL A 163 15.85 -9.31 13.11
C VAL A 163 16.59 -9.63 14.41
N GLY A 164 17.90 -9.37 14.44
CA GLY A 164 18.78 -9.64 15.58
C GLY A 164 18.45 -8.79 16.83
N ASP A 165 18.88 -9.24 18.01
CA ASP A 165 18.45 -8.65 19.29
C ASP A 165 18.80 -7.16 19.45
N GLY A 166 19.89 -6.68 18.84
CA GLY A 166 20.22 -5.25 18.78
C GLY A 166 19.17 -4.43 18.03
N GLN A 167 18.68 -4.95 16.89
CA GLN A 167 17.62 -4.33 16.09
C GLN A 167 16.28 -4.33 16.85
N ARG A 168 15.96 -5.41 17.57
CA ARG A 168 14.78 -5.50 18.46
C ARG A 168 14.82 -4.44 19.56
N SER A 169 15.99 -4.17 20.14
CA SER A 169 16.16 -3.11 21.14
C SER A 169 15.89 -1.71 20.58
N VAL A 170 16.31 -1.43 19.34
CA VAL A 170 16.02 -0.15 18.67
C VAL A 170 14.52 0.02 18.42
N ILE A 171 13.85 -1.03 17.93
CA ILE A 171 12.39 -1.05 17.74
C ILE A 171 11.64 -0.80 19.06
N MET A 172 12.02 -1.49 20.14
CA MET A 172 11.46 -1.30 21.47
C MET A 172 11.65 0.15 21.98
N HIS A 173 12.83 0.73 21.76
CA HIS A 173 13.12 2.11 22.12
C HIS A 173 12.18 3.09 21.39
N ILE A 174 12.05 2.96 20.06
CA ILE A 174 11.12 3.78 19.27
C ILE A 174 9.69 3.62 19.79
N ILE A 175 9.21 2.37 19.93
CA ILE A 175 7.85 2.07 20.37
C ILE A 175 7.55 2.61 21.78
N SER A 176 8.52 2.62 22.69
CA SER A 176 8.38 3.20 24.03
C SER A 176 8.08 4.72 24.02
N GLN A 177 8.40 5.41 22.93
CA GLN A 177 8.12 6.84 22.74
C GLN A 177 6.76 7.08 22.06
N LEU A 178 6.13 6.05 21.47
CA LEU A 178 4.87 6.18 20.74
C LEU A 178 3.66 6.10 21.67
N ARG A 179 2.65 6.94 21.42
CA ARG A 179 1.35 6.86 22.09
C ARG A 179 0.32 6.23 21.16
N LEU A 180 -0.62 5.46 21.72
CA LEU A 180 -1.69 4.85 20.94
C LEU A 180 -2.46 5.92 20.15
N GLY A 181 -2.53 5.74 18.84
CA GLY A 181 -3.17 6.66 17.92
C GLY A 181 -2.30 7.79 17.37
N MET A 182 -1.02 7.86 17.74
CA MET A 182 -0.08 8.85 17.21
C MET A 182 0.21 8.61 15.73
N ASP A 183 0.36 9.71 14.97
CA ASP A 183 0.83 9.68 13.58
C ASP A 183 2.32 9.34 13.52
N LEU A 184 2.70 8.53 12.53
CA LEU A 184 4.05 8.04 12.31
C LEU A 184 4.77 8.73 11.14
N THR A 185 4.12 9.64 10.41
CA THR A 185 4.76 10.43 9.33
C THR A 185 6.01 11.20 9.79
N ARG A 186 6.10 11.52 11.08
CA ARG A 186 7.23 12.23 11.70
C ARG A 186 8.20 11.32 12.48
N VAL A 187 7.94 10.02 12.53
CA VAL A 187 8.80 9.05 13.23
C VAL A 187 9.80 8.47 12.25
N THR A 188 11.10 8.70 12.50
CA THR A 188 12.15 8.08 11.69
C THR A 188 12.25 6.61 12.05
N LEU A 189 11.83 5.75 11.13
CA LEU A 189 11.94 4.30 11.28
C LEU A 189 13.35 3.81 10.93
N PRO A 190 13.84 2.70 11.52
CA PRO A 190 15.19 2.21 11.28
C PRO A 190 15.44 1.77 9.83
N THR A 191 16.68 1.92 9.37
CA THR A 191 17.05 1.59 7.98
C THR A 191 16.93 0.10 7.66
N PHE A 192 17.11 -0.80 8.63
CA PHE A 192 17.04 -2.25 8.43
C PHE A 192 15.61 -2.78 8.17
N ILE A 193 14.55 -2.01 8.44
CA ILE A 193 13.17 -2.41 8.08
C ILE A 193 12.77 -1.97 6.66
N LEU A 194 13.70 -1.39 5.90
CA LEU A 194 13.43 -0.89 4.56
C LEU A 194 13.62 -1.99 3.51
N GLU A 195 12.78 -1.98 2.49
CA GLU A 195 13.02 -2.70 1.24
C GLU A 195 13.88 -1.86 0.29
N ARG A 196 14.47 -2.50 -0.73
CA ARG A 196 15.41 -1.86 -1.68
C ARG A 196 14.73 -1.13 -2.86
N ARG A 197 13.53 -0.56 -2.65
CA ARG A 197 12.78 0.21 -3.65
C ARG A 197 12.06 1.43 -3.06
N SER A 198 11.80 2.40 -3.92
CA SER A 198 10.98 3.57 -3.61
C SER A 198 9.48 3.23 -3.59
N LEU A 199 8.68 4.02 -2.88
CA LEU A 199 7.22 3.92 -2.94
C LEU A 199 6.69 4.19 -4.36
N LEU A 200 7.36 5.05 -5.14
CA LEU A 200 6.99 5.28 -6.55
C LEU A 200 7.13 4.02 -7.40
N GLU A 201 8.15 3.22 -7.11
CA GLU A 201 8.42 1.95 -7.78
C GLU A 201 7.48 0.84 -7.29
N MET A 202 7.17 0.80 -5.99
CA MET A 202 6.12 -0.10 -5.47
C MET A 202 4.75 0.13 -6.14
N PHE A 203 4.42 1.38 -6.51
CA PHE A 203 3.18 1.64 -7.24
C PHE A 203 3.16 1.06 -8.67
N ALA A 204 4.31 0.80 -9.29
CA ALA A 204 4.39 0.11 -10.57
C ALA A 204 4.04 -1.38 -10.45
N ASP A 205 4.30 -2.00 -9.29
CA ASP A 205 4.13 -3.44 -9.07
C ASP A 205 2.64 -3.86 -9.00
N PHE A 206 1.72 -2.91 -8.85
CA PHE A 206 0.28 -3.13 -9.10
C PHE A 206 -0.07 -3.43 -10.57
N LEU A 207 0.91 -3.38 -11.49
CA LEU A 207 0.76 -3.92 -12.84
C LEU A 207 1.56 -5.22 -13.05
N GLY A 208 1.78 -5.99 -11.98
CA GLY A 208 2.44 -7.31 -12.05
C GLY A 208 1.75 -8.34 -12.94
N HIS A 209 0.44 -8.18 -13.17
CA HIS A 209 -0.34 -8.96 -14.14
C HIS A 209 -0.91 -8.02 -15.23
N PRO A 210 -0.06 -7.56 -16.16
CA PRO A 210 -0.45 -6.57 -17.18
C PRO A 210 -1.44 -7.16 -18.21
N ASP A 211 -1.48 -8.49 -18.35
CA ASP A 211 -2.44 -9.19 -19.19
C ASP A 211 -3.87 -9.08 -18.64
N TYR A 212 -4.07 -9.18 -17.32
CA TYR A 212 -5.38 -8.92 -16.69
C TYR A 212 -5.82 -7.46 -16.88
N PHE A 213 -4.89 -6.50 -16.82
CA PHE A 213 -5.21 -5.11 -17.13
C PHE A 213 -5.67 -4.92 -18.58
N MET A 214 -5.06 -5.62 -19.55
CA MET A 214 -5.50 -5.54 -20.95
C MET A 214 -6.90 -6.10 -21.18
N ARG A 215 -7.33 -7.15 -20.46
CA ARG A 215 -8.66 -7.78 -20.60
C ARG A 215 -9.80 -6.79 -20.35
N ILE A 216 -9.60 -5.81 -19.47
CA ILE A 216 -10.55 -4.70 -19.23
C ILE A 216 -10.91 -3.97 -20.54
N GLY A 217 -9.94 -3.81 -21.45
CA GLY A 217 -10.13 -3.17 -22.75
C GLY A 217 -10.63 -4.10 -23.86
N ASP A 218 -10.80 -5.39 -23.59
CA ASP A 218 -11.30 -6.41 -24.53
C ASP A 218 -12.71 -6.92 -24.19
N ALA A 219 -13.17 -6.72 -22.94
CA ALA A 219 -14.55 -7.02 -22.52
C ALA A 219 -15.58 -6.14 -23.23
N GLN A 220 -16.65 -6.77 -23.75
CA GLN A 220 -17.56 -6.16 -24.71
C GLN A 220 -18.71 -5.41 -24.02
N SER A 221 -19.26 -5.98 -22.95
CA SER A 221 -20.33 -5.35 -22.16
C SER A 221 -19.80 -4.57 -20.95
N PRO A 222 -20.51 -3.55 -20.43
CA PRO A 222 -20.11 -2.87 -19.20
C PRO A 222 -20.03 -3.79 -17.98
N GLU A 223 -20.91 -4.79 -17.92
CA GLU A 223 -20.97 -5.80 -16.88
C GLU A 223 -19.70 -6.68 -16.88
N GLU A 224 -19.30 -7.16 -18.07
CA GLU A 224 -18.04 -7.90 -18.27
C GLU A 224 -16.82 -7.03 -17.90
N ARG A 225 -16.81 -5.76 -18.31
CA ARG A 225 -15.72 -4.84 -17.97
C ARG A 225 -15.57 -4.63 -16.48
N MET A 226 -16.66 -4.43 -15.74
CA MET A 226 -16.60 -4.30 -14.28
C MET A 226 -16.11 -5.60 -13.61
N GLN A 227 -16.47 -6.78 -14.15
CA GLN A 227 -15.93 -8.06 -13.66
C GLN A 227 -14.41 -8.16 -13.87
N GLU A 228 -13.90 -7.80 -15.04
CA GLU A 228 -12.45 -7.80 -15.32
C GLU A 228 -11.70 -6.71 -14.55
N VAL A 229 -12.29 -5.53 -14.32
CA VAL A 229 -11.72 -4.49 -13.42
C VAL A 229 -11.52 -5.05 -12.01
N VAL A 230 -12.50 -5.78 -11.47
CA VAL A 230 -12.40 -6.40 -10.14
C VAL A 230 -11.38 -7.54 -10.14
N LYS A 231 -11.31 -8.35 -11.20
CA LYS A 231 -10.36 -9.45 -11.32
C LYS A 231 -8.90 -8.95 -11.42
N TRP A 232 -8.66 -7.92 -12.23
CA TRP A 232 -7.38 -7.20 -12.28
C TRP A 232 -7.03 -6.56 -10.93
N TYR A 233 -7.99 -5.88 -10.29
CA TYR A 233 -7.75 -5.22 -9.00
C TYR A 233 -7.31 -6.22 -7.92
N LEU A 234 -8.00 -7.35 -7.78
CA LEU A 234 -7.67 -8.36 -6.77
C LEU A 234 -6.32 -9.04 -7.02
N THR A 235 -5.98 -9.34 -8.28
CA THR A 235 -4.67 -9.91 -8.65
C THR A 235 -3.52 -8.91 -8.47
N SER A 236 -3.76 -7.63 -8.76
CA SER A 236 -2.80 -6.54 -8.54
C SER A 236 -2.46 -6.31 -7.06
N ILE A 237 -3.45 -6.50 -6.17
CA ILE A 237 -3.28 -6.35 -4.72
C ILE A 237 -2.35 -7.41 -4.12
N HIS A 238 -2.27 -8.60 -4.73
CA HIS A 238 -1.31 -9.64 -4.35
C HIS A 238 0.13 -9.24 -4.70
N VAL A 239 0.41 -8.95 -5.99
CA VAL A 239 1.78 -8.73 -6.47
C VAL A 239 2.46 -7.52 -5.81
N GLY A 240 1.71 -6.43 -5.56
CA GLY A 240 2.21 -5.28 -4.82
C GLY A 240 2.60 -5.56 -3.35
N ARG A 241 2.50 -6.82 -2.90
CA ARG A 241 2.80 -7.29 -1.54
C ARG A 241 3.50 -8.66 -1.52
N ASN A 242 4.20 -9.06 -2.58
CA ASN A 242 5.04 -10.26 -2.55
C ASN A 242 6.05 -10.19 -1.39
N GLY A 243 6.19 -11.30 -0.65
CA GLY A 243 7.05 -11.41 0.53
C GLY A 243 6.28 -11.57 1.85
N SER A 244 6.71 -12.52 2.70
CA SER A 244 6.10 -12.78 4.02
C SER A 244 6.36 -11.67 5.05
N VAL A 245 7.45 -10.94 4.88
CA VAL A 245 7.93 -9.92 5.84
C VAL A 245 7.53 -8.52 5.38
N ALA A 246 6.79 -7.81 6.22
CA ALA A 246 6.39 -6.42 6.00
C ALA A 246 7.59 -5.46 6.12
N LYS A 247 8.29 -5.25 5.01
CA LYS A 247 9.25 -4.16 4.85
C LYS A 247 8.54 -2.86 4.45
N LYS A 248 9.25 -1.73 4.55
CA LYS A 248 8.74 -0.40 4.21
C LYS A 248 9.54 0.19 3.04
N PRO A 249 8.91 0.79 2.01
CA PRO A 249 9.63 1.40 0.91
C PRO A 249 10.32 2.69 1.33
N TYR A 250 11.28 3.14 0.54
CA TYR A 250 11.83 4.49 0.70
C TYR A 250 10.70 5.52 0.59
N ASN A 251 10.67 6.49 1.51
CA ASN A 251 9.72 7.59 1.44
C ASN A 251 10.25 8.56 0.36
N PRO A 252 9.55 8.76 -0.77
CA PRO A 252 10.15 9.48 -1.88
C PRO A 252 10.42 10.95 -1.51
N ILE A 253 11.52 11.49 -2.03
CA ILE A 253 11.82 12.93 -1.87
C ILE A 253 11.02 13.74 -2.90
N ILE A 254 10.75 15.01 -2.61
CA ILE A 254 10.04 15.91 -3.55
C ILE A 254 10.75 15.95 -4.93
N GLY A 255 9.99 15.72 -6.00
CA GLY A 255 10.51 15.69 -7.37
C GLY A 255 11.29 14.42 -7.76
N GLU A 256 11.33 13.40 -6.91
CA GLU A 256 11.69 12.05 -7.31
C GLU A 256 10.71 11.54 -8.36
N VAL A 257 11.20 10.80 -9.35
CA VAL A 257 10.38 10.18 -10.41
C VAL A 257 10.73 8.70 -10.61
N PHE A 258 9.78 7.92 -11.11
CA PHE A 258 10.03 6.54 -11.56
C PHE A 258 9.37 6.31 -12.92
N HIS A 259 10.06 5.58 -13.80
CA HIS A 259 9.57 5.23 -15.13
C HIS A 259 9.87 3.75 -15.40
N CYS A 260 8.88 3.02 -15.92
CA CYS A 260 9.07 1.65 -16.40
C CYS A 260 8.08 1.31 -17.51
N SER A 261 8.34 0.21 -18.20
CA SER A 261 7.48 -0.32 -19.26
C SER A 261 7.27 -1.83 -19.14
N TRP A 262 6.24 -2.34 -19.82
CA TRP A 262 6.02 -3.77 -20.04
C TRP A 262 5.78 -4.01 -21.53
N LYS A 263 6.40 -5.05 -22.08
CA LYS A 263 6.13 -5.55 -23.44
C LYS A 263 5.27 -6.80 -23.32
N VAL A 264 3.95 -6.65 -23.38
CA VAL A 264 3.00 -7.75 -23.18
C VAL A 264 2.77 -8.49 -24.50
N PRO A 265 2.96 -9.83 -24.57
CA PRO A 265 2.70 -10.61 -25.78
C PRO A 265 1.23 -10.51 -26.23
N ARG A 266 0.96 -10.39 -27.54
CA ARG A 266 -0.43 -10.34 -28.06
C ARG A 266 -1.19 -11.65 -27.94
N ASP A 267 -0.53 -12.78 -28.16
CA ASP A 267 -1.18 -14.10 -28.26
C ASP A 267 -1.29 -14.81 -26.89
N ASN A 268 -1.00 -14.12 -25.79
CA ASN A 268 -0.91 -14.64 -24.41
C ASN A 268 0.03 -15.85 -24.23
N THR A 269 0.83 -16.20 -25.24
CA THR A 269 1.97 -17.11 -25.12
C THR A 269 3.01 -16.47 -24.21
N LEU A 270 3.44 -17.20 -23.18
CA LEU A 270 4.52 -16.79 -22.28
C LEU A 270 5.70 -16.24 -23.09
N ALA A 271 6.18 -15.05 -22.71
CA ALA A 271 7.34 -14.46 -23.34
C ALA A 271 8.53 -15.43 -23.20
N THR A 272 9.00 -15.98 -24.33
CA THR A 272 10.14 -16.89 -24.31
C THR A 272 11.40 -16.06 -24.05
N GLU A 273 12.00 -16.23 -22.88
CA GLU A 273 13.24 -15.55 -22.50
C GLU A 273 14.35 -15.86 -23.52
N GLY A 274 15.06 -14.83 -23.96
CA GLY A 274 16.24 -14.96 -24.84
C GLY A 274 16.02 -14.72 -26.34
N GLU A 275 14.81 -14.39 -26.83
CA GLU A 275 14.66 -13.83 -28.18
C GLU A 275 14.93 -12.31 -28.20
N ASP A 276 16.21 -11.94 -28.22
CA ASP A 276 16.67 -10.62 -28.68
C ASP A 276 16.33 -10.43 -30.16
N ALA A 277 15.07 -10.06 -30.43
CA ALA A 277 14.63 -9.68 -31.76
C ALA A 277 15.39 -8.42 -32.20
N PRO A 278 16.06 -8.42 -33.37
CA PRO A 278 16.90 -7.29 -33.78
C PRO A 278 16.08 -6.01 -33.87
N GLU A 279 16.52 -4.98 -33.13
CA GLU A 279 15.82 -3.69 -33.04
C GLU A 279 15.66 -3.06 -34.43
N GLY A 280 14.40 -2.90 -34.86
CA GLY A 280 14.12 -2.31 -36.17
C GLY A 280 12.77 -2.69 -36.75
N ARG A 281 11.71 -2.00 -36.32
CA ARG A 281 10.46 -1.81 -37.11
C ARG A 281 9.48 -3.00 -37.22
N THR A 282 9.68 -4.12 -36.51
CA THR A 282 8.69 -5.23 -36.41
C THR A 282 8.12 -5.50 -35.01
N ASP A 283 8.63 -4.80 -33.98
CA ASP A 283 8.29 -5.03 -32.57
C ASP A 283 6.78 -4.79 -32.25
N SER A 284 6.20 -3.76 -32.86
CA SER A 284 4.80 -3.35 -32.68
C SER A 284 3.76 -4.33 -33.26
N LYS A 285 4.18 -5.51 -33.77
CA LYS A 285 3.27 -6.61 -34.15
C LYS A 285 3.30 -7.78 -33.17
N LYS A 286 4.36 -7.97 -32.37
CA LYS A 286 4.48 -9.07 -31.40
C LYS A 286 3.98 -8.66 -30.01
N TYR A 287 4.29 -7.43 -29.56
CA TYR A 287 3.93 -6.94 -28.22
C TYR A 287 3.03 -5.71 -28.21
N ILE A 288 2.25 -5.58 -27.15
CA ILE A 288 1.55 -4.35 -26.72
C ILE A 288 2.39 -3.73 -25.62
N THR A 289 2.68 -2.43 -25.73
CA THR A 289 3.46 -1.71 -24.72
C THR A 289 2.55 -1.01 -23.72
N ILE A 290 2.80 -1.23 -22.44
CA ILE A 290 2.25 -0.43 -21.34
C ILE A 290 3.40 0.36 -20.72
N LYS A 291 3.15 1.62 -20.37
CA LYS A 291 4.13 2.50 -19.69
C LYS A 291 3.59 2.98 -18.35
N PHE A 292 4.51 3.25 -17.42
CA PHE A 292 4.25 3.87 -16.13
C PHE A 292 5.19 5.06 -15.92
N SER A 293 4.62 6.15 -15.39
CA SER A 293 5.33 7.37 -15.01
C SER A 293 4.83 7.82 -13.64
N ALA A 294 5.73 8.02 -12.68
CA ALA A 294 5.39 8.51 -11.33
C ALA A 294 6.26 9.69 -10.91
N GLU A 295 5.71 10.56 -10.07
CA GLU A 295 6.39 11.71 -9.46
C GLU A 295 5.96 11.88 -8.00
N GLN A 296 6.90 12.22 -7.12
CA GLN A 296 6.57 12.71 -5.79
C GLN A 296 6.23 14.21 -5.86
N VAL A 297 4.93 14.49 -5.98
CA VAL A 297 4.40 15.85 -6.22
C VAL A 297 4.28 16.72 -4.96
N SER A 298 4.27 16.11 -3.77
CA SER A 298 4.33 16.83 -2.49
C SER A 298 5.06 16.00 -1.43
N HIS A 299 5.69 16.65 -0.45
CA HIS A 299 6.35 15.99 0.69
C HIS A 299 5.66 16.25 2.03
N HIS A 300 4.98 17.39 2.19
CA HIS A 300 4.29 17.79 3.42
C HIS A 300 2.90 18.38 3.11
N PRO A 301 1.83 17.53 3.02
CA PRO A 301 1.82 16.08 3.21
C PRO A 301 2.48 15.33 2.04
N PRO A 302 2.96 14.08 2.25
CA PRO A 302 3.61 13.30 1.20
C PRO A 302 2.57 12.76 0.21
N VAL A 303 2.61 13.23 -1.04
CA VAL A 303 1.72 12.78 -2.13
C VAL A 303 2.56 12.28 -3.29
N SER A 304 2.31 11.04 -3.71
CA SER A 304 2.86 10.42 -4.91
C SER A 304 1.79 10.43 -5.99
N ALA A 305 2.07 10.98 -7.17
CA ALA A 305 1.18 10.89 -8.34
C ALA A 305 1.78 9.92 -9.36
N PHE A 306 0.92 9.15 -10.04
CA PHE A 306 1.36 8.18 -11.05
C PHE A 306 0.33 7.99 -12.15
N PHE A 307 0.85 7.62 -13.33
CA PHE A 307 0.09 7.47 -14.56
C PHE A 307 0.52 6.19 -15.28
N PHE A 308 -0.46 5.37 -15.67
CA PHE A 308 -0.27 4.24 -16.58
C PHE A 308 -0.91 4.56 -17.93
N GLU A 309 -0.29 4.15 -19.03
CA GLU A 309 -0.88 4.19 -20.37
C GLU A 309 -0.65 2.90 -21.18
N CYS A 310 -1.70 2.46 -21.87
CA CYS A 310 -1.64 1.44 -22.92
C CYS A 310 -2.35 1.99 -24.18
N PRO A 311 -1.63 2.74 -25.06
CA PRO A 311 -2.23 3.46 -26.18
C PRO A 311 -3.01 2.62 -27.18
N GLU A 312 -2.60 1.36 -27.42
CA GLU A 312 -3.26 0.46 -28.38
C GLU A 312 -4.63 -0.03 -27.89
N LYS A 313 -4.77 -0.25 -26.59
CA LYS A 313 -6.07 -0.56 -25.96
C LYS A 313 -6.87 0.71 -25.63
N GLN A 314 -6.23 1.88 -25.69
CA GLN A 314 -6.74 3.17 -25.17
C GLN A 314 -7.12 3.09 -23.70
N LEU A 315 -6.31 2.37 -22.92
CA LEU A 315 -6.43 2.28 -21.47
C LEU A 315 -5.45 3.27 -20.83
N SER A 316 -5.87 3.89 -19.74
CA SER A 316 -4.97 4.64 -18.86
C SER A 316 -5.44 4.60 -17.41
N ILE A 317 -4.52 4.80 -16.49
CA ILE A 317 -4.83 5.04 -15.08
C ILE A 317 -4.21 6.39 -14.71
N ASN A 318 -4.99 7.33 -14.18
CA ASN A 318 -4.46 8.50 -13.49
C ASN A 318 -4.71 8.33 -12.00
N ALA A 319 -3.69 8.53 -11.17
CA ALA A 319 -3.81 8.34 -9.74
C ALA A 319 -2.90 9.28 -8.94
N HIS A 320 -3.31 9.57 -7.72
CA HIS A 320 -2.43 10.13 -6.70
C HIS A 320 -2.77 9.54 -5.35
N ILE A 321 -1.76 9.23 -4.54
CA ILE A 321 -1.92 8.56 -3.25
C ILE A 321 -1.04 9.22 -2.20
N TRP A 322 -1.58 9.35 -1.00
CA TRP A 322 -0.88 9.73 0.21
C TRP A 322 -1.29 8.83 1.38
N THR A 323 -0.40 8.70 2.37
CA THR A 323 -0.61 7.78 3.50
C THR A 323 -0.97 8.52 4.78
N LYS A 324 -2.07 8.13 5.44
CA LYS A 324 -2.31 8.43 6.86
C LYS A 324 -1.87 7.23 7.71
N SER A 325 -0.83 7.40 8.53
CA SER A 325 -0.34 6.33 9.40
C SER A 325 -0.80 6.52 10.85
N LYS A 326 -1.04 5.42 11.57
CA LYS A 326 -1.50 5.44 12.97
C LYS A 326 -0.88 4.30 13.76
N PHE A 327 -0.22 4.64 14.87
CA PHE A 327 0.27 3.64 15.82
C PHE A 327 -0.89 2.97 16.56
N MET A 328 -0.92 1.64 16.60
CA MET A 328 -1.98 0.82 17.19
C MET A 328 -1.45 -0.14 18.28
N GLY A 329 -0.32 0.19 18.91
CA GLY A 329 0.31 -0.67 19.92
C GLY A 329 1.17 -1.75 19.25
N MET A 330 0.65 -2.98 19.15
CA MET A 330 1.34 -4.10 18.49
C MET A 330 1.20 -4.08 16.96
N SER A 331 0.77 -2.95 16.38
CA SER A 331 0.55 -2.81 14.94
C SER A 331 0.67 -1.35 14.51
N VAL A 332 0.87 -1.12 13.21
CA VAL A 332 0.72 0.17 12.56
C VAL A 332 -0.38 0.06 11.52
N GLY A 333 -1.41 0.89 11.60
CA GLY A 333 -2.41 1.04 10.55
C GLY A 333 -1.99 2.13 9.55
N VAL A 334 -2.15 1.86 8.27
CA VAL A 334 -1.85 2.77 7.16
C VAL A 334 -3.08 2.83 6.25
N ASN A 335 -3.69 4.01 6.16
CA ASN A 335 -4.75 4.28 5.19
C ASN A 335 -4.11 4.95 3.97
N LEU A 336 -4.27 4.33 2.82
CA LEU A 336 -3.94 4.89 1.51
C LEU A 336 -5.13 5.77 1.08
N VAL A 337 -4.88 7.05 0.82
CA VAL A 337 -5.91 8.07 0.54
C VAL A 337 -5.55 8.81 -0.74
N GLY A 338 -6.53 9.11 -1.57
CA GLY A 338 -6.38 9.81 -2.85
C GLY A 338 -7.25 9.15 -3.92
N ASP A 339 -7.20 9.69 -5.13
CA ASP A 339 -8.01 9.22 -6.25
C ASP A 339 -7.23 8.24 -7.14
N ILE A 340 -7.90 7.20 -7.63
CA ILE A 340 -7.43 6.30 -8.69
C ILE A 340 -8.54 6.21 -9.73
N THR A 341 -8.26 6.61 -10.97
CA THR A 341 -9.23 6.57 -12.07
C THR A 341 -8.68 5.75 -13.23
N VAL A 342 -9.32 4.63 -13.53
CA VAL A 342 -9.08 3.86 -14.77
C VAL A 342 -9.99 4.41 -15.86
N VAL A 343 -9.45 4.65 -17.06
CA VAL A 343 -10.18 5.22 -18.21
C VAL A 343 -10.06 4.32 -19.43
N LEU A 344 -11.20 4.06 -20.08
CA LEU A 344 -11.33 3.26 -21.30
C LEU A 344 -11.77 4.15 -22.46
N GLY A 345 -10.80 4.73 -23.17
CA GLY A 345 -11.07 5.71 -24.21
C GLY A 345 -11.92 5.20 -25.39
N LYS A 346 -11.84 3.90 -25.72
CA LYS A 346 -12.63 3.28 -26.80
C LYS A 346 -14.14 3.36 -26.57
N VAL A 347 -14.58 3.28 -25.31
CA VAL A 347 -16.00 3.25 -24.91
C VAL A 347 -16.41 4.49 -24.11
N GLN A 348 -15.48 5.41 -23.82
CA GLN A 348 -15.68 6.60 -23.01
C GLN A 348 -16.26 6.29 -21.61
N GLU A 349 -15.72 5.24 -20.98
CA GLU A 349 -16.12 4.77 -19.64
C GLU A 349 -14.95 4.97 -18.65
N SER A 350 -15.27 5.29 -17.40
CA SER A 350 -14.28 5.45 -16.33
C SER A 350 -14.66 4.67 -15.08
N TYR A 351 -13.66 4.25 -14.30
CA TYR A 351 -13.84 3.56 -13.04
C TYR A 351 -13.07 4.28 -11.94
N SER A 352 -13.77 4.69 -10.89
CA SER A 352 -13.14 5.23 -9.67
C SER A 352 -12.84 4.09 -8.70
N LEU A 353 -11.58 3.98 -8.28
CA LEU A 353 -11.06 2.95 -7.39
C LEU A 353 -10.52 3.58 -6.10
N ALA A 354 -10.41 2.77 -5.04
CA ALA A 354 -9.76 3.13 -3.79
C ALA A 354 -8.90 1.95 -3.31
N MET A 355 -7.91 2.23 -2.45
CA MET A 355 -7.05 1.20 -1.86
C MET A 355 -7.58 0.73 -0.50
N PRO A 356 -7.32 -0.53 -0.09
CA PRO A 356 -7.64 -0.98 1.26
C PRO A 356 -6.72 -0.33 2.30
N SER A 357 -7.14 -0.36 3.57
CA SER A 357 -6.21 -0.07 4.67
C SER A 357 -5.24 -1.23 4.83
N ALA A 358 -3.97 -0.93 5.05
CA ALA A 358 -2.94 -1.91 5.35
C ALA A 358 -2.56 -1.82 6.84
N TYR A 359 -2.28 -2.96 7.46
CA TYR A 359 -1.83 -3.04 8.84
C TYR A 359 -0.53 -3.83 8.90
N ALA A 360 0.58 -3.17 9.27
CA ALA A 360 1.78 -3.88 9.67
C ALA A 360 1.53 -4.45 11.07
N ARG A 361 1.37 -5.76 11.15
CA ARG A 361 1.16 -6.53 12.38
C ARG A 361 2.50 -6.94 12.98
N SER A 362 2.49 -7.37 14.25
CA SER A 362 3.63 -8.05 14.90
C SER A 362 4.96 -7.27 14.89
N ILE A 363 4.90 -5.94 14.98
CA ILE A 363 6.06 -5.03 14.82
C ILE A 363 7.20 -5.18 15.86
N LEU A 364 7.06 -6.04 16.87
CA LEU A 364 8.10 -6.38 17.85
C LEU A 364 8.81 -7.71 17.56
N THR A 365 8.32 -8.46 16.57
CA THR A 365 8.82 -9.77 16.14
C THR A 365 9.04 -9.71 14.63
N GLU A 366 8.71 -10.76 13.88
CA GLU A 366 8.60 -10.69 12.42
C GLU A 366 7.32 -9.94 12.03
N PRO A 367 7.42 -8.77 11.35
CA PRO A 367 6.25 -8.00 10.96
C PRO A 367 5.63 -8.59 9.67
N TRP A 368 4.30 -8.61 9.58
CA TRP A 368 3.57 -9.10 8.40
C TRP A 368 2.43 -8.14 8.03
N VAL A 369 2.00 -8.14 6.77
CA VAL A 369 0.96 -7.20 6.29
C VAL A 369 -0.42 -7.84 6.28
N GLU A 370 -1.37 -7.19 6.94
CA GLU A 370 -2.79 -7.51 6.83
C GLU A 370 -3.54 -6.43 6.05
N LEU A 371 -4.45 -6.80 5.17
CA LEU A 371 -5.38 -5.86 4.52
C LEU A 371 -6.72 -5.83 5.25
N GLY A 372 -7.34 -4.65 5.28
CA GLY A 372 -8.63 -4.46 5.90
C GLY A 372 -9.43 -3.30 5.34
N GLY A 373 -10.74 -3.37 5.56
CA GLY A 373 -11.69 -2.31 5.23
C GLY A 373 -12.56 -2.64 4.02
N ARG A 374 -13.32 -1.64 3.58
CA ARG A 374 -14.23 -1.73 2.44
C ARG A 374 -13.70 -0.84 1.32
N VAL A 375 -13.69 -1.37 0.11
CA VAL A 375 -13.41 -0.65 -1.13
C VAL A 375 -14.67 -0.68 -1.98
N ASN A 376 -14.98 0.45 -2.60
CA ASN A 376 -16.02 0.54 -3.63
C ASN A 376 -15.34 0.88 -4.94
N ILE A 377 -15.73 0.18 -6.02
CA ILE A 377 -15.36 0.52 -7.39
C ILE A 377 -16.66 0.87 -8.12
N SER A 378 -16.69 1.95 -8.88
CA SER A 378 -17.90 2.40 -9.59
C SER A 378 -17.57 3.04 -10.92
N SER A 379 -18.35 2.72 -11.95
CA SER A 379 -18.42 3.53 -13.17
C SER A 379 -19.69 4.40 -13.15
N PRO A 380 -19.55 5.74 -13.26
CA PRO A 380 -20.69 6.62 -13.44
C PRO A 380 -21.42 6.41 -14.77
N GLU A 381 -20.72 6.01 -15.83
CA GLU A 381 -21.26 5.96 -17.20
C GLU A 381 -22.08 4.69 -17.45
N SER A 382 -21.68 3.55 -16.88
CA SER A 382 -22.46 2.30 -16.94
C SER A 382 -23.34 2.05 -15.73
N GLY A 383 -23.17 2.81 -14.64
CA GLY A 383 -23.87 2.60 -13.37
C GLY A 383 -23.46 1.35 -12.61
N CYS A 384 -22.53 0.53 -13.15
CA CYS A 384 -22.03 -0.67 -12.51
C CYS A 384 -21.23 -0.34 -11.24
N GLN A 385 -21.30 -1.22 -10.23
CA GLN A 385 -20.64 -1.04 -8.94
C GLN A 385 -20.07 -2.36 -8.41
N ALA A 386 -18.95 -2.30 -7.69
CA ALA A 386 -18.37 -3.45 -7.02
C ALA A 386 -17.96 -3.11 -5.58
N PHE A 387 -18.43 -3.94 -4.64
CA PHE A 387 -18.19 -3.80 -3.21
C PHE A 387 -17.22 -4.87 -2.74
N ILE A 388 -16.00 -4.48 -2.39
CA ILE A 388 -14.92 -5.38 -1.96
C ILE A 388 -14.70 -5.18 -0.46
N ILE A 389 -14.57 -6.27 0.29
CA ILE A 389 -14.26 -6.27 1.73
C ILE A 389 -13.03 -7.12 1.98
N PHE A 390 -11.98 -6.46 2.47
CA PHE A 390 -10.80 -7.11 3.03
C PHE A 390 -11.05 -7.32 4.53
N HIS A 391 -11.03 -8.57 4.97
CA HIS A 391 -11.36 -8.94 6.34
C HIS A 391 -10.09 -9.12 7.16
N THR A 392 -9.85 -8.23 8.11
CA THR A 392 -8.84 -8.44 9.16
C THR A 392 -9.21 -9.64 10.04
N LYS A 393 -8.20 -10.35 10.56
CA LYS A 393 -8.34 -11.55 11.38
C LYS A 393 -9.29 -11.34 12.56
N PRO A 394 -10.33 -12.19 12.72
CA PRO A 394 -11.17 -12.18 13.91
C PRO A 394 -10.37 -12.51 15.19
N PHE A 395 -10.85 -12.02 16.34
CA PHE A 395 -10.24 -12.34 17.65
C PHE A 395 -10.32 -13.84 18.01
N TYR A 396 -11.23 -14.60 17.39
CA TYR A 396 -11.44 -16.03 17.65
C TYR A 396 -11.49 -16.82 16.35
N GLY A 397 -10.41 -17.53 16.04
CA GLY A 397 -10.30 -18.40 14.86
C GLY A 397 -10.42 -17.66 13.52
N GLY A 398 -10.64 -18.44 12.46
CA GLY A 398 -10.75 -17.94 11.08
C GLY A 398 -9.43 -17.97 10.29
N LYS A 399 -9.57 -17.95 8.96
CA LYS A 399 -8.48 -17.79 8.01
C LYS A 399 -7.93 -16.35 8.05
N LEU A 400 -6.65 -16.20 7.74
CA LEU A 400 -6.05 -14.89 7.46
C LEU A 400 -6.51 -14.39 6.08
N HIS A 401 -6.15 -13.16 5.73
CA HIS A 401 -6.22 -12.60 4.36
C HIS A 401 -7.57 -12.76 3.61
N ARG A 402 -8.67 -13.02 4.32
CA ARG A 402 -9.96 -13.30 3.66
C ARG A 402 -10.46 -12.06 2.92
N VAL A 403 -10.87 -12.25 1.68
CA VAL A 403 -11.51 -11.25 0.84
C VAL A 403 -12.89 -11.73 0.40
N THR A 404 -13.84 -10.80 0.28
CA THR A 404 -15.14 -11.04 -0.36
C THR A 404 -15.52 -9.86 -1.23
N ALA A 405 -16.00 -10.11 -2.45
CA ALA A 405 -16.52 -9.06 -3.33
C ALA A 405 -17.91 -9.38 -3.89
N GLU A 406 -18.66 -8.34 -4.22
CA GLU A 406 -19.91 -8.42 -4.97
C GLU A 406 -19.93 -7.36 -6.07
N VAL A 407 -20.11 -7.78 -7.32
CA VAL A 407 -20.27 -6.91 -8.49
C VAL A 407 -21.74 -6.83 -8.87
N LYS A 408 -22.21 -5.64 -9.21
CA LYS A 408 -23.59 -5.31 -9.55
C LYS A 408 -23.68 -4.45 -10.81
N ASP A 409 -24.77 -4.67 -11.55
CA ASP A 409 -25.18 -3.80 -12.65
C ASP A 409 -25.87 -2.51 -12.15
N SER A 410 -26.34 -1.69 -13.10
CA SER A 410 -27.11 -0.47 -12.83
C SER A 410 -28.42 -0.71 -12.06
N ASP A 411 -29.03 -1.88 -12.22
CA ASP A 411 -30.30 -2.28 -11.61
C ASP A 411 -30.08 -2.95 -10.23
N THR A 412 -28.83 -2.97 -9.75
CA THR A 412 -28.35 -3.55 -8.50
C THR A 412 -28.41 -5.08 -8.41
N ALA A 413 -28.65 -5.78 -9.51
CA ALA A 413 -28.61 -7.23 -9.59
C ALA A 413 -27.15 -7.72 -9.53
N THR A 414 -26.92 -8.86 -8.87
CA THR A 414 -25.57 -9.40 -8.69
C THR A 414 -25.07 -10.06 -9.97
N LEU A 415 -23.98 -9.52 -10.54
CA LEU A 415 -23.29 -10.05 -11.71
C LEU A 415 -22.26 -11.12 -11.34
N MET A 416 -21.50 -10.89 -10.27
CA MET A 416 -20.41 -11.75 -9.82
C MET A 416 -20.24 -11.66 -8.29
N ARG A 417 -19.93 -12.77 -7.65
CA ARG A 417 -19.48 -12.84 -6.24
C ARG A 417 -18.07 -13.42 -6.21
N VAL A 418 -17.21 -12.89 -5.34
CA VAL A 418 -15.87 -13.42 -5.10
C VAL A 418 -15.73 -13.74 -3.62
N GLN A 419 -15.12 -14.87 -3.29
CA GLN A 419 -14.76 -15.25 -1.92
C GLN A 419 -13.42 -15.99 -1.92
N GLY A 420 -12.58 -15.77 -0.91
CA GLY A 420 -11.28 -16.45 -0.82
C GLY A 420 -10.28 -15.72 0.04
N GLU A 421 -9.01 -15.91 -0.27
CA GLU A 421 -7.85 -15.29 0.37
C GLU A 421 -7.11 -14.43 -0.67
N TRP A 422 -6.84 -13.15 -0.38
CA TRP A 422 -6.28 -12.22 -1.39
C TRP A 422 -4.82 -12.51 -1.76
N ASP A 423 -4.15 -13.35 -0.97
CA ASP A 423 -2.81 -13.87 -1.15
C ASP A 423 -2.80 -15.37 -1.54
N GLY A 424 -3.95 -15.92 -1.95
CA GLY A 424 -4.08 -17.31 -2.38
C GLY A 424 -5.31 -17.57 -3.23
N LEU A 425 -6.02 -18.65 -2.90
CA LEU A 425 -7.15 -19.13 -3.67
C LEU A 425 -8.40 -18.23 -3.52
N MET A 426 -8.92 -17.77 -4.66
CA MET A 426 -10.17 -17.05 -4.81
C MET A 426 -11.14 -17.79 -5.72
N GLU A 427 -12.38 -17.90 -5.27
CA GLU A 427 -13.52 -18.46 -6.01
C GLU A 427 -14.41 -17.33 -6.54
N PHE A 428 -14.65 -17.32 -7.85
CA PHE A 428 -15.52 -16.39 -8.55
C PHE A 428 -16.80 -17.15 -8.95
N SER A 429 -17.97 -16.62 -8.62
CA SER A 429 -19.28 -17.18 -8.97
C SER A 429 -20.10 -16.17 -9.75
N TYR A 430 -20.53 -16.54 -10.95
CA TYR A 430 -21.18 -15.65 -11.92
C TYR A 430 -22.70 -15.83 -11.96
N ALA A 431 -23.43 -14.78 -12.38
CA ALA A 431 -24.89 -14.79 -12.49
C ALA A 431 -25.45 -15.90 -13.41
N ASN A 432 -24.67 -16.33 -14.41
CA ASN A 432 -25.01 -17.44 -15.31
C ASN A 432 -24.85 -18.85 -14.68
N GLY A 433 -24.43 -18.92 -13.41
CA GLY A 433 -24.19 -20.17 -12.67
C GLY A 433 -22.81 -20.79 -12.90
N SER A 434 -21.96 -20.20 -13.72
CA SER A 434 -20.55 -20.64 -13.87
C SER A 434 -19.70 -20.24 -12.67
N GLN A 435 -18.61 -20.97 -12.47
CA GLN A 435 -17.62 -20.71 -11.42
C GLN A 435 -16.21 -20.79 -11.99
N GLU A 436 -15.33 -19.94 -11.49
CA GLU A 436 -13.90 -19.89 -11.81
C GLU A 436 -13.12 -19.89 -10.49
N VAL A 437 -11.99 -20.58 -10.45
CA VAL A 437 -11.09 -20.62 -9.29
C VAL A 437 -9.72 -20.18 -9.73
N LEU A 438 -9.13 -19.25 -8.99
CA LEU A 438 -7.84 -18.64 -9.28
C LEU A 438 -7.01 -18.65 -8.00
N ASP A 439 -5.87 -19.33 -8.01
CA ASP A 439 -4.82 -19.08 -7.00
C ASP A 439 -3.88 -18.02 -7.55
N VAL A 440 -3.71 -16.91 -6.81
CA VAL A 440 -2.85 -15.81 -7.25
C VAL A 440 -1.37 -16.20 -7.30
N ASN A 441 -0.96 -17.21 -6.53
CA ASN A 441 0.42 -17.71 -6.52
C ASN A 441 0.75 -18.55 -7.76
N ASP A 442 -0.26 -19.10 -8.45
CA ASP A 442 -0.11 -19.91 -9.66
C ASP A 442 -0.22 -19.10 -10.96
N ILE A 443 -0.42 -17.77 -10.88
CA ILE A 443 -0.54 -16.92 -12.08
C ILE A 443 0.86 -16.73 -12.69
N PRO A 444 1.11 -17.18 -13.93
CA PRO A 444 2.43 -17.05 -14.55
C PRO A 444 2.74 -15.58 -14.86
N MET A 445 4.00 -15.17 -14.64
CA MET A 445 4.47 -13.87 -15.09
C MET A 445 4.53 -13.84 -16.62
N VAL A 446 3.62 -13.09 -17.24
CA VAL A 446 3.51 -13.03 -18.72
C VAL A 446 4.62 -12.16 -19.34
N CYS A 447 5.07 -11.13 -18.62
CA CYS A 447 6.27 -10.35 -18.93
C CYS A 447 6.78 -9.60 -17.70
N ALA A 448 8.11 -9.48 -17.58
CA ALA A 448 8.74 -8.69 -16.51
C ALA A 448 8.57 -7.17 -16.72
N LYS A 449 8.62 -6.43 -15.61
CA LYS A 449 8.84 -4.98 -15.60
C LYS A 449 10.17 -4.66 -16.29
N ARG A 450 10.23 -3.57 -17.04
CA ARG A 450 11.44 -3.10 -17.74
C ARG A 450 11.77 -1.68 -17.33
N VAL A 451 13.04 -1.42 -17.03
CA VAL A 451 13.52 -0.12 -16.54
C VAL A 451 14.75 0.28 -17.37
N ARG A 452 14.97 1.58 -17.54
CA ARG A 452 16.21 2.06 -18.18
C ARG A 452 17.43 1.75 -17.30
N PRO A 453 18.57 1.35 -17.88
CA PRO A 453 19.81 1.12 -17.14
C PRO A 453 20.19 2.33 -16.27
N LEU A 454 20.83 2.08 -15.12
CA LEU A 454 21.25 3.14 -14.18
C LEU A 454 22.10 4.25 -14.83
N SER A 455 22.86 3.92 -15.88
CA SER A 455 23.67 4.89 -16.64
C SER A 455 22.85 5.88 -17.47
N GLN A 456 21.62 5.51 -17.86
CA GLN A 456 20.70 6.33 -18.67
C GLN A 456 19.67 7.08 -17.80
N GLN A 457 19.40 6.60 -16.58
CA GLN A 457 18.53 7.28 -15.62
C GLN A 457 19.08 8.67 -15.22
N SER A 458 18.19 9.64 -15.06
CA SER A 458 18.48 10.96 -14.52
C SER A 458 18.73 10.94 -12.99
N PRO A 459 19.41 11.94 -12.39
CA PRO A 459 19.77 11.92 -10.97
C PRO A 459 18.58 11.87 -9.99
N ASN A 460 17.38 12.24 -10.43
CA ASN A 460 16.16 12.20 -9.62
C ASN A 460 15.26 10.98 -9.92
N GLU A 461 15.71 10.02 -10.74
CA GLU A 461 15.02 8.74 -10.93
C GLU A 461 15.29 7.78 -9.75
N SER A 462 14.25 7.14 -9.22
CA SER A 462 14.31 6.44 -7.92
C SER A 462 15.49 5.49 -7.75
N ARG A 463 15.77 4.61 -8.72
CA ARG A 463 16.87 3.62 -8.57
C ARG A 463 18.24 4.28 -8.55
N ARG A 464 18.48 5.29 -9.40
CA ARG A 464 19.72 6.07 -9.41
C ARG A 464 19.85 6.95 -8.16
N LEU A 465 18.77 7.55 -7.70
CA LEU A 465 18.74 8.40 -6.51
C LEU A 465 19.03 7.62 -5.22
N TRP A 466 18.40 6.45 -5.06
CA TRP A 466 18.53 5.60 -3.87
C TRP A 466 19.66 4.57 -3.98
N LEU A 467 20.47 4.60 -5.05
CA LEU A 467 21.47 3.58 -5.39
C LEU A 467 22.40 3.23 -4.22
N ASP A 468 23.03 4.23 -3.60
CA ASP A 468 23.99 3.98 -2.50
C ASP A 468 23.32 3.34 -1.28
N VAL A 469 22.07 3.72 -0.99
CA VAL A 469 21.27 3.15 0.12
C VAL A 469 20.92 1.70 -0.19
N SER A 470 20.49 1.41 -1.43
CA SER A 470 20.17 0.06 -1.89
C SER A 470 21.39 -0.85 -1.91
N VAL A 471 22.55 -0.36 -2.38
CA VAL A 471 23.81 -1.13 -2.42
C VAL A 471 24.35 -1.43 -1.02
N ALA A 472 24.26 -0.48 -0.08
CA ALA A 472 24.66 -0.71 1.31
C ALA A 472 23.73 -1.74 1.99
N LEU A 473 22.41 -1.60 1.83
CA LEU A 473 21.43 -2.58 2.33
C LEU A 473 21.63 -3.98 1.72
N ALA A 474 21.94 -4.08 0.43
CA ALA A 474 22.21 -5.36 -0.24
C ALA A 474 23.47 -6.08 0.30
N ARG A 475 24.34 -5.37 1.03
CA ARG A 475 25.54 -5.90 1.68
C ARG A 475 25.37 -6.13 3.19
N GLY A 476 24.18 -5.89 3.75
CA GLY A 476 23.94 -5.90 5.20
C GLY A 476 24.54 -4.70 5.95
N ASP A 477 25.07 -3.69 5.23
CA ASP A 477 25.71 -2.52 5.83
C ASP A 477 24.67 -1.45 6.18
N VAL A 478 23.97 -1.68 7.29
CA VAL A 478 22.89 -0.82 7.80
C VAL A 478 23.41 0.57 8.21
N ASP A 479 24.66 0.70 8.68
CA ASP A 479 25.23 1.97 9.13
C ASP A 479 25.59 2.88 7.94
N THR A 480 26.21 2.33 6.90
CA THR A 480 26.47 3.04 5.64
C THR A 480 25.14 3.41 4.96
N ALA A 481 24.18 2.48 4.90
CA ALA A 481 22.85 2.77 4.34
C ALA A 481 22.13 3.90 5.09
N THR A 482 22.20 3.92 6.42
CA THR A 482 21.64 4.99 7.26
C THR A 482 22.32 6.33 6.99
N SER A 483 23.63 6.31 6.75
CA SER A 483 24.42 7.51 6.45
C SER A 483 24.06 8.11 5.09
N HIS A 484 23.99 7.30 4.03
CA HIS A 484 23.55 7.76 2.69
C HIS A 484 22.10 8.28 2.73
N LYS A 485 21.18 7.53 3.37
CA LYS A 485 19.78 7.95 3.53
C LYS A 485 19.67 9.29 4.25
N ARG A 486 20.43 9.50 5.33
CA ARG A 486 20.46 10.76 6.07
C ARG A 486 21.00 11.92 5.23
N ALA A 487 22.00 11.67 4.39
CA ALA A 487 22.57 12.70 3.51
C ALA A 487 21.54 13.18 2.47
N LEU A 488 20.83 12.25 1.81
CA LEU A 488 19.75 12.56 0.87
C LEU A 488 18.63 13.39 1.53
N GLU A 489 18.14 12.95 2.69
CA GLU A 489 17.07 13.66 3.41
C GLU A 489 17.50 15.04 3.92
N GLU A 490 18.75 15.21 4.40
CA GLU A 490 19.19 16.53 4.89
C GLU A 490 19.40 17.52 3.74
N GLN A 491 19.88 17.05 2.59
CA GLN A 491 19.93 17.85 1.36
C GLN A 491 18.51 18.28 0.95
N GLN A 492 17.53 17.37 0.94
CA GLN A 492 16.13 17.71 0.69
C GLN A 492 15.59 18.77 1.68
N ARG A 493 15.82 18.61 2.98
CA ARG A 493 15.42 19.59 4.01
C ARG A 493 16.08 20.94 3.83
N LYS A 494 17.32 20.99 3.32
CA LYS A 494 18.01 22.23 2.99
C LYS A 494 17.33 22.91 1.80
N ASP A 495 17.12 22.19 0.70
CA ASP A 495 16.52 22.73 -0.53
C ASP A 495 15.07 23.17 -0.31
N GLU A 496 14.33 22.51 0.59
CA GLU A 496 13.01 22.95 1.03
C GLU A 496 13.03 24.24 1.85
N ARG A 497 13.98 24.39 2.78
CA ARG A 497 14.18 25.64 3.53
C ARG A 497 14.53 26.82 2.61
N GLU A 498 15.38 26.58 1.62
CA GLU A 498 15.77 27.60 0.64
C GLU A 498 14.58 28.01 -0.25
N ARG A 499 13.82 27.05 -0.78
CA ARG A 499 12.57 27.33 -1.52
C ARG A 499 11.55 28.09 -0.69
N ALA A 500 11.34 27.68 0.57
CA ALA A 500 10.41 28.35 1.47
C ALA A 500 10.85 29.79 1.80
N ALA A 501 12.14 30.03 2.03
CA ALA A 501 12.68 31.37 2.26
C ALA A 501 12.51 32.30 1.04
N CYS A 502 12.49 31.75 -0.16
CA CYS A 502 12.23 32.47 -1.40
C CYS A 502 10.74 32.53 -1.81
N ASN A 503 9.81 31.98 -1.01
CA ASN A 503 8.39 31.80 -1.36
C ASN A 503 8.15 31.04 -2.68
N LEU A 504 9.02 30.07 -3.00
CA LEU A 504 8.92 29.24 -4.21
C LEU A 504 8.25 27.90 -3.91
N THR A 505 7.25 27.54 -4.72
CA THR A 505 6.71 26.18 -4.77
C THR A 505 7.69 25.24 -5.47
N PHE A 506 7.53 23.92 -5.25
CA PHE A 506 8.28 22.94 -6.06
C PHE A 506 7.66 22.86 -7.47
N PRO A 507 8.44 22.99 -8.55
CA PRO A 507 7.94 22.85 -9.92
C PRO A 507 7.83 21.36 -10.28
N THR A 508 6.64 20.78 -10.11
CA THR A 508 6.35 19.41 -10.57
C THR A 508 6.47 19.31 -12.10
N ARG A 509 6.97 18.18 -12.59
CA ARG A 509 7.38 17.98 -13.98
C ARG A 509 6.35 17.19 -14.77
N LEU A 510 5.85 16.11 -14.20
CA LEU A 510 4.99 15.13 -14.85
C LEU A 510 3.52 15.35 -14.53
N PHE A 511 3.20 15.95 -13.39
CA PHE A 511 1.83 16.20 -12.95
C PHE A 511 1.59 17.68 -12.62
N SER A 512 0.32 18.08 -12.68
CA SER A 512 -0.19 19.38 -12.22
C SER A 512 -1.47 19.19 -11.43
N SER A 513 -1.81 20.17 -10.60
CA SER A 513 -3.00 20.13 -9.74
C SER A 513 -4.02 21.17 -10.23
N PRO A 514 -5.03 20.79 -11.04
CA PRO A 514 -6.02 21.72 -11.58
C PRO A 514 -7.05 22.17 -10.52
N THR A 515 -7.26 21.36 -9.50
CA THR A 515 -8.06 21.67 -8.31
C THR A 515 -7.31 21.21 -7.06
N PRO A 516 -7.50 21.87 -5.89
CA PRO A 516 -6.84 21.46 -4.65
C PRO A 516 -6.97 19.96 -4.39
N ASP A 517 -5.88 19.37 -3.91
CA ASP A 517 -5.73 17.95 -3.56
C ASP A 517 -5.93 16.92 -4.70
N HIS A 518 -6.24 17.35 -5.93
CA HIS A 518 -6.33 16.46 -7.10
C HIS A 518 -5.16 16.69 -8.06
N TRP A 519 -4.55 15.61 -8.55
CA TRP A 519 -3.39 15.65 -9.45
C TRP A 519 -3.68 14.94 -10.77
N VAL A 520 -3.20 15.53 -11.87
CA VAL A 520 -3.43 15.08 -13.25
C VAL A 520 -2.10 15.07 -14.01
N TYR A 521 -1.88 14.02 -14.79
CA TYR A 521 -0.71 13.90 -15.65
C TYR A 521 -0.70 14.98 -16.74
N ASN A 522 0.44 15.65 -16.93
CA ASN A 522 0.58 16.80 -17.84
C ASN A 522 0.44 16.42 -19.33
N HIS A 523 0.65 15.15 -19.66
CA HIS A 523 0.63 14.63 -21.03
C HIS A 523 -0.45 13.57 -21.23
N LEU A 524 -1.69 13.84 -20.76
CA LEU A 524 -2.82 12.96 -21.02
C LEU A 524 -2.97 12.71 -22.54
N PRO A 525 -3.04 11.44 -22.97
CA PRO A 525 -3.28 11.11 -24.37
C PRO A 525 -4.73 11.46 -24.75
N PRO A 526 -5.05 11.68 -26.05
CA PRO A 526 -6.37 12.18 -26.47
C PRO A 526 -7.58 11.30 -26.13
N TYR A 527 -7.34 10.05 -25.74
CA TYR A 527 -8.36 9.08 -25.35
C TYR A 527 -8.58 9.03 -23.82
N ALA A 528 -7.68 9.65 -23.04
CA ALA A 528 -7.81 9.78 -21.60
C ALA A 528 -8.53 11.09 -21.26
N PHE A 529 -9.41 11.04 -20.25
CA PHE A 529 -10.13 12.20 -19.75
C PHE A 529 -10.08 12.22 -18.23
N VAL A 530 -10.17 13.42 -17.64
CA VAL A 530 -10.33 13.57 -16.19
C VAL A 530 -11.81 13.50 -15.88
N SER A 531 -12.24 12.40 -15.26
CA SER A 531 -13.55 12.32 -14.62
C SER A 531 -13.54 13.22 -13.39
N CYS A 532 -13.74 14.53 -13.57
CA CYS A 532 -13.85 15.46 -12.45
C CYS A 532 -14.92 14.94 -11.47
N PRO A 533 -14.60 14.72 -10.18
CA PRO A 533 -15.61 14.35 -9.22
C PRO A 533 -16.69 15.45 -9.18
N PRO A 534 -17.98 15.10 -9.05
CA PRO A 534 -19.01 16.11 -8.85
C PRO A 534 -18.64 16.93 -7.61
N PRO A 535 -18.82 18.27 -7.64
CA PRO A 535 -18.38 19.12 -6.56
C PRO A 535 -19.00 18.67 -5.24
N THR A 536 -18.15 18.33 -4.28
CA THR A 536 -18.56 17.92 -2.94
C THR A 536 -19.52 18.98 -2.38
N PRO A 537 -20.75 18.62 -1.94
CA PRO A 537 -21.66 19.58 -1.36
C PRO A 537 -20.97 20.26 -0.17
N GLN A 538 -20.72 21.57 -0.28
CA GLN A 538 -20.28 22.36 0.86
C GLN A 538 -21.44 22.37 1.86
N GLY A 539 -21.27 21.64 2.96
CA GLY A 539 -22.27 21.56 4.01
C GLY A 539 -22.56 22.95 4.59
N GLN A 540 -23.84 23.30 4.65
CA GLN A 540 -24.36 24.39 5.48
C GLN A 540 -24.49 23.94 6.93
#